data_AF-A0A537QDX3-F1
#
_entry.id   AF-A0A537QDX3-F1
#
_cell.length_a   1.000
_cell.length_b   1.000
_cell.length_c   1.000
_cell.angle_alpha   90.00
_cell.angle_beta   90.00
_cell.angle_gamma   90.00
#
_symmetry.space_group_name_H-M   'P 1'
#
loop_
_entity.id
_entity.type
_entity.pdbx_description
1 polymer ?
#
loop_
_entity_poly.entity_id
_entity_poly.type
_entity_poly.pdbx_seq_one_letter_code
_entity_poly.pdbx_strand_id
1 'polypeptide(L)'
;MSFTLPDLPYSYDALAPNMSRETLEYHHDKHHLAYVNTANNLMKGAEWEGKSVEEVVKGVYGKNPALFNNAGQHFNHTHFWKWMKPGGGGDKIPGPLEKKITSD
;
A
#
# COMPACT_ATOMS: atom_id res chain seq x y z
N MET A 1 -3.57 -18.38 -2.17
CA MET A 1 -3.19 -17.15 -1.47
C MET A 1 -3.51 -15.99 -2.39
N SER A 2 -4.30 -15.02 -1.95
CA SER A 2 -4.82 -13.99 -2.86
C SER A 2 -3.93 -12.75 -2.88
N PHE A 3 -3.41 -12.33 -1.73
CA PHE A 3 -2.50 -11.19 -1.63
C PHE A 3 -1.06 -11.65 -1.44
N THR A 4 -0.13 -10.89 -2.03
CA THR A 4 1.32 -11.05 -1.87
C THR A 4 1.93 -9.73 -1.45
N LEU A 5 3.02 -9.77 -0.68
CA LEU A 5 3.79 -8.57 -0.39
C LEU A 5 4.52 -8.16 -1.70
N PRO A 6 4.22 -6.99 -2.30
CA PRO A 6 4.94 -6.53 -3.47
C PRO A 6 6.38 -6.18 -3.11
N ASP A 7 7.34 -6.38 -4.00
CA ASP A 7 8.69 -5.87 -3.78
C ASP A 7 8.72 -4.35 -3.77
N LEU A 8 9.64 -3.77 -2.99
CA LEU A 8 9.92 -2.33 -3.06
C LEU A 8 10.49 -1.98 -4.46
N PRO A 9 10.07 -0.87 -5.08
CA PRO A 9 10.58 -0.46 -6.39
C PRO A 9 11.98 0.19 -6.32
N TYR A 10 12.62 0.18 -5.14
CA TYR A 10 13.93 0.75 -4.86
C TYR A 10 14.56 0.02 -3.66
N SER A 11 15.88 0.20 -3.46
CA SER A 11 16.60 -0.35 -2.31
C SER A 11 16.19 0.34 -1.01
N TYR A 12 16.41 -0.33 0.14
CA TYR A 12 16.06 0.20 1.46
C TYR A 12 16.76 1.52 1.82
N ASP A 13 17.87 1.89 1.19
CA ASP A 13 18.55 3.18 1.40
C ASP A 13 18.19 4.27 0.39
N ALA A 14 17.40 3.96 -0.63
CA ALA A 14 17.15 4.88 -1.74
C ALA A 14 16.43 6.17 -1.35
N LEU A 15 15.72 6.18 -0.21
CA LEU A 15 14.95 7.34 0.26
C LEU A 15 15.67 8.15 1.34
N ALA A 16 16.92 7.82 1.70
CA ALA A 16 17.69 8.62 2.63
C ALA A 16 18.01 10.01 2.03
N PRO A 17 18.04 11.08 2.86
CA PRO A 17 17.85 11.11 4.32
C PRO A 17 16.38 11.20 4.75
N ASN A 18 15.43 11.29 3.82
CA ASN A 18 14.01 11.55 4.11
C ASN A 18 13.29 10.33 4.73
N MET A 19 13.74 9.12 4.43
CA MET A 19 13.30 7.89 5.10
C MET A 19 14.49 6.94 5.24
N SER A 20 14.70 6.44 6.46
CA SER A 20 15.83 5.56 6.76
C SER A 20 15.61 4.13 6.24
N ARG A 21 16.72 3.41 6.05
CA ARG A 21 16.72 1.95 5.79
C ARG A 21 15.91 1.19 6.83
N GLU A 22 16.16 1.46 8.11
CA GLU A 22 15.47 0.81 9.21
C GLU A 22 13.94 1.01 9.12
N THR A 23 13.49 2.23 8.81
CA THR A 23 12.07 2.49 8.61
C THR A 23 11.50 1.67 7.45
N LEU A 24 12.20 1.60 6.31
CA LEU A 24 11.72 0.81 5.18
C LEU A 24 11.68 -0.69 5.50
N GLU A 25 12.69 -1.25 6.16
CA GLU A 25 12.74 -2.66 6.56
C GLU A 25 11.58 -3.02 7.50
N TYR A 26 11.35 -2.22 8.56
CA TYR A 26 10.23 -2.50 9.47
C TYR A 26 8.86 -2.22 8.84
N HIS A 27 8.71 -1.11 8.12
CA HIS A 27 7.43 -0.70 7.55
C HIS A 27 6.99 -1.61 6.40
N HIS A 28 7.92 -2.06 5.56
CA HIS A 28 7.65 -3.00 4.48
C HIS A 28 7.61 -4.45 4.97
N ASP A 29 8.71 -4.94 5.54
CA ASP A 29 8.88 -6.39 5.76
C ASP A 29 8.18 -6.88 7.02
N LYS A 30 7.80 -5.97 7.94
CA LYS A 30 7.02 -6.32 9.13
C LYS A 30 5.59 -5.82 9.04
N HIS A 31 5.38 -4.50 8.94
CA HIS A 31 4.03 -3.94 9.00
C HIS A 31 3.19 -4.29 7.76
N HIS A 32 3.68 -4.01 6.55
CA HIS A 32 2.95 -4.38 5.33
C HIS A 32 2.75 -5.89 5.20
N LEU A 33 3.79 -6.69 5.50
CA LEU A 33 3.69 -8.14 5.52
C LEU A 33 2.64 -8.65 6.53
N ALA A 34 2.55 -8.06 7.72
CA ALA A 34 1.55 -8.45 8.71
C ALA A 34 0.12 -8.19 8.21
N TYR A 35 -0.13 -7.08 7.51
CA TYR A 35 -1.43 -6.80 6.89
C TYR A 35 -1.78 -7.84 5.81
N VAL A 36 -0.81 -8.18 4.94
CA VAL A 36 -0.98 -9.22 3.91
C VAL A 36 -1.33 -10.56 4.53
N ASN A 37 -0.55 -11.01 5.52
CA ASN A 37 -0.74 -12.29 6.18
C ASN A 37 -2.09 -12.36 6.91
N THR A 38 -2.44 -11.29 7.63
CA THR A 38 -3.70 -11.23 8.39
C THR A 38 -4.91 -11.19 7.46
N ALA A 39 -4.88 -10.39 6.39
CA ALA A 39 -5.93 -10.37 5.37
C ALA A 39 -6.12 -11.74 4.72
N ASN A 40 -5.03 -12.39 4.28
CA ASN A 40 -5.08 -13.74 3.71
C ASN A 40 -5.67 -14.76 4.69
N ASN A 41 -5.34 -14.68 5.98
CA ASN A 41 -5.91 -15.58 6.99
C ASN A 41 -7.41 -15.35 7.21
N LEU A 42 -7.85 -14.09 7.26
CA LEU A 42 -9.26 -13.72 7.43
C LEU A 42 -10.12 -14.09 6.22
N MET A 43 -9.53 -14.24 5.04
CA MET A 43 -10.24 -14.64 3.81
C MET A 43 -10.34 -16.15 3.62
N LYS A 44 -9.67 -16.98 4.44
CA LYS A 44 -9.66 -18.44 4.26
C LYS A 44 -11.07 -19.02 4.27
N GLY A 45 -11.46 -19.69 3.19
CA GLY A 45 -12.80 -20.28 3.00
C GLY A 45 -13.93 -19.28 2.81
N ALA A 46 -13.63 -17.99 2.62
CA ALA A 46 -14.61 -16.95 2.33
C ALA A 46 -14.74 -16.68 0.82
N GLU A 47 -15.83 -16.02 0.42
CA GLU A 47 -16.09 -15.61 -0.98
C GLU A 47 -15.04 -14.63 -1.57
N TRP A 48 -14.17 -14.09 -0.71
CA TRP A 48 -13.13 -13.12 -1.04
C TRP A 48 -11.84 -13.77 -1.56
N GLU A 49 -11.69 -15.09 -1.45
CA GLU A 49 -10.52 -15.77 -2.00
C GLU A 49 -10.43 -15.57 -3.53
N GLY A 50 -9.25 -15.10 -3.97
CA GLY A 50 -8.92 -14.90 -5.37
C GLY A 50 -9.41 -13.56 -5.94
N LYS A 51 -10.14 -12.76 -5.15
CA LYS A 51 -10.54 -11.40 -5.53
C LYS A 51 -9.37 -10.42 -5.44
N SER A 52 -9.44 -9.35 -6.22
CA SER A 52 -8.52 -8.22 -6.11
C SER A 52 -8.67 -7.51 -4.76
N VAL A 53 -7.62 -6.82 -4.31
CA VAL A 53 -7.67 -6.08 -3.04
C VAL A 53 -8.76 -5.00 -3.06
N GLU A 54 -9.00 -4.36 -4.21
CA GLU A 54 -10.05 -3.36 -4.40
C GLU A 54 -11.46 -3.96 -4.26
N GLU A 55 -11.70 -5.13 -4.86
CA GLU A 55 -12.97 -5.85 -4.72
C GLU A 55 -13.23 -6.23 -3.26
N VAL A 56 -12.20 -6.75 -2.58
CA VAL A 56 -12.30 -7.12 -1.16
C VAL A 56 -12.61 -5.89 -0.31
N VAL A 57 -11.80 -4.83 -0.41
CA VAL A 57 -11.98 -3.59 0.38
C VAL A 57 -13.38 -3.01 0.20
N LYS A 58 -13.88 -2.92 -1.04
CA LYS A 58 -15.25 -2.44 -1.32
C LYS A 58 -16.31 -3.38 -0.76
N GLY A 59 -16.13 -4.69 -0.92
CA GLY A 59 -17.11 -5.69 -0.54
C GLY A 59 -17.33 -5.80 0.97
N VAL A 60 -16.26 -5.61 1.75
CA VAL A 60 -16.24 -5.80 3.20
C VAL A 60 -16.46 -4.50 3.99
N TYR A 61 -16.47 -3.35 3.31
CA TYR A 61 -16.70 -2.05 3.94
C TYR A 61 -18.01 -2.04 4.74
N GLY A 62 -17.93 -1.64 6.01
CA GLY A 62 -19.05 -1.60 6.95
C GLY A 62 -19.57 -2.97 7.42
N LYS A 63 -19.05 -4.08 6.91
CA LYS A 63 -19.53 -5.45 7.20
C LYS A 63 -18.52 -6.29 7.97
N ASN A 64 -17.24 -6.17 7.63
CA ASN A 64 -16.16 -6.89 8.29
C ASN A 64 -14.98 -5.94 8.54
N PRO A 65 -14.97 -5.22 9.68
CA PRO A 65 -13.94 -4.25 10.01
C PRO A 65 -12.52 -4.86 10.05
N ALA A 66 -12.38 -6.10 10.53
CA ALA A 66 -11.08 -6.75 10.63
C ALA A 66 -10.45 -6.99 9.24
N LEU A 67 -11.23 -7.53 8.30
CA LEU A 67 -10.76 -7.74 6.93
C LEU A 67 -10.62 -6.41 6.19
N PHE A 68 -11.53 -5.46 6.39
CA PHE A 68 -11.44 -4.11 5.83
C PHE A 68 -10.13 -3.43 6.22
N ASN A 69 -9.78 -3.43 7.50
CA ASN A 69 -8.58 -2.77 7.99
C ASN A 69 -7.31 -3.39 7.40
N ASN A 70 -7.21 -4.72 7.34
CA ASN A 70 -6.00 -5.39 6.83
C ASN A 70 -5.88 -5.31 5.30
N ALA A 71 -6.98 -5.55 4.56
CA ALA A 71 -6.98 -5.41 3.11
C ALA A 71 -6.78 -3.94 2.68
N GLY A 72 -7.40 -3.00 3.38
CA GLY A 72 -7.22 -1.57 3.16
C GLY A 72 -5.79 -1.12 3.43
N GLN A 73 -5.16 -1.61 4.50
CA GLN A 73 -3.75 -1.31 4.75
C GLN A 73 -2.83 -1.93 3.70
N HIS A 74 -3.10 -3.15 3.22
CA HIS A 74 -2.36 -3.72 2.09
C HIS A 74 -2.50 -2.84 0.83
N PHE A 75 -3.71 -2.38 0.51
CA PHE A 75 -3.96 -1.44 -0.59
C PHE A 75 -3.16 -0.14 -0.42
N ASN A 76 -3.24 0.48 0.76
CA ASN A 76 -2.58 1.75 1.07
C ASN A 76 -1.06 1.65 0.87
N HIS A 77 -0.42 0.62 1.44
CA HIS A 77 1.04 0.47 1.37
C HIS A 77 1.50 0.12 -0.04
N THR A 78 0.77 -0.74 -0.75
CA THR A 78 1.07 -1.07 -2.15
C THR A 78 1.14 0.16 -3.05
N HIS A 79 0.34 1.19 -2.77
CA HIS A 79 0.39 2.47 -3.48
C HIS A 79 1.44 3.42 -2.92
N PHE A 80 1.55 3.51 -1.59
CA PHE A 80 2.52 4.36 -0.91
C PHE A 80 3.95 4.15 -1.42
N TRP A 81 4.37 2.89 -1.57
CA TRP A 81 5.72 2.58 -2.07
C TRP A 81 5.97 3.09 -3.49
N LYS A 82 4.94 3.08 -4.35
CA LYS A 82 5.01 3.51 -5.75
C LYS A 82 4.99 5.03 -5.92
N TRP A 83 4.52 5.77 -4.93
CA TRP A 83 4.46 7.23 -4.97
C TRP A 83 5.77 7.90 -4.56
N MET A 84 6.68 7.15 -3.96
CA MET A 84 8.01 7.61 -3.60
C MET A 84 9.05 7.13 -4.61
N LYS A 85 10.15 7.87 -4.73
CA LYS A 85 11.35 7.48 -5.49
C LYS A 85 12.59 8.22 -4.95
N PRO A 86 13.80 7.67 -5.13
CA PRO A 86 15.04 8.43 -4.92
C PRO A 86 15.03 9.74 -5.72
N GLY A 87 15.39 10.85 -5.07
CA GLY A 87 15.39 12.19 -5.69
C GLY A 87 14.00 12.67 -6.15
N GLY A 88 12.93 12.18 -5.53
CA GLY A 88 11.57 12.68 -5.75
C GLY A 88 11.32 14.09 -5.19
N GLY A 89 10.07 14.54 -5.27
CA GLY A 89 9.66 15.89 -4.86
C GLY A 89 9.99 16.98 -5.89
N GLY A 90 10.02 18.23 -5.43
CA GLY A 90 10.21 19.43 -6.25
C GLY A 90 8.95 19.91 -6.98
N ASP A 91 9.12 20.93 -7.83
CA ASP A 91 7.99 21.66 -8.45
C ASP A 91 7.59 21.09 -9.82
N LYS A 92 8.13 19.95 -10.21
CA LYS A 92 7.88 19.32 -11.53
C LYS A 92 6.64 18.42 -11.50
N ILE A 93 5.49 18.98 -11.11
CA ILE A 93 4.23 18.22 -11.12
C ILE A 93 3.63 18.24 -12.55
N PRO A 94 3.05 17.11 -13.03
CA PRO A 94 2.50 17.06 -14.39
C PRO A 94 1.45 18.15 -14.63
N GLY A 95 1.55 18.84 -15.77
CA GLY A 95 0.74 20.04 -16.05
C GLY A 95 -0.78 19.91 -15.80
N PRO A 96 -1.45 18.80 -16.17
CA PRO A 96 -2.87 18.61 -15.82
C PRO A 96 -3.14 18.55 -14.30
N LEU A 97 -2.25 17.91 -13.54
CA LEU A 97 -2.34 17.81 -12.08
C LEU A 97 -2.00 19.14 -11.42
N GLU A 98 -0.96 19.84 -11.89
CA GLU A 98 -0.55 21.17 -11.38
C GLU A 98 -1.69 22.18 -11.49
N LYS A 99 -2.32 22.24 -12.67
CA LYS A 99 -3.47 23.11 -12.92
C LYS A 99 -4.62 22.83 -11.96
N LYS A 100 -4.88 21.55 -11.66
CA LYS A 100 -5.95 21.16 -10.72
C LYS A 100 -5.63 21.51 -9.28
N ILE A 101 -4.40 21.24 -8.83
CA ILE A 101 -3.94 21.67 -7.50
C ILE A 101 -4.06 23.19 -7.32
N THR A 102 -3.81 23.96 -8.37
CA THR A 102 -3.87 25.43 -8.32
C THR A 102 -5.31 25.96 -8.35
N SER A 103 -6.25 25.21 -8.94
CA SER A 103 -7.62 25.66 -9.16
C SER A 103 -8.63 25.21 -8.11
N ASP A 104 -8.34 24.13 -7.39
CA ASP A 104 -9.22 23.53 -6.37
C ASP A 104 -9.00 24.18 -4.99
#